data_AF-A0A0H5CYY3-F1
#
_entry.id   AF-A0A0H5CYY3-F1
#
_cell.length_a   1.000
_cell.length_b   1.000
_cell.length_c   1.000
_cell.angle_alpha   90.00
_cell.angle_beta   90.00
_cell.angle_gamma   90.00
#
_symmetry.space_group_name_H-M   'P 1'
#
loop_
_entity.id
_entity.type
_entity.pdbx_description
1 polymer ?
#
loop_
_entity_poly.entity_id
_entity_poly.type
_entity_poly.pdbx_seq_one_letter_code
_entity_poly.pdbx_strand_id
1 'polypeptide(L)'
;MFNVNGYEDRELQRFANRLGALGKEGPKVANRAINRAGDMARAQVVRTLAVEVGLPQKTIRAAVHTRRSDWDHLSYTLESVGGDVSLRYFKKRETRDGVVAYLGRSRGNEEFIGNTFFRGGAFPGRRVDLTGTLGGHVYGRAGGRTELERLRSGVVIPLEMVEGASAVAFDEVVAKVLPQRLDHEIGRVL
;
A
#
# COMPACT_ATOMS: atom_id res chain seq x y z
N MET A 1 -35.85 -40.35 -29.61
CA MET A 1 -35.46 -38.96 -29.94
C MET A 1 -35.92 -38.11 -28.77
N PHE A 2 -35.01 -37.69 -27.89
CA PHE A 2 -35.38 -36.89 -26.71
C PHE A 2 -35.55 -35.44 -27.15
N ASN A 3 -36.79 -34.96 -27.08
CA ASN A 3 -37.18 -33.60 -27.47
C ASN A 3 -37.30 -32.77 -26.18
N VAL A 4 -36.50 -31.71 -26.06
CA VAL A 4 -36.35 -30.88 -24.85
C VAL A 4 -37.49 -29.86 -24.69
N ASN A 5 -38.60 -30.02 -25.42
CA ASN A 5 -39.64 -29.00 -25.55
C ASN A 5 -40.75 -29.04 -24.48
N GLY A 6 -40.54 -29.70 -23.34
CA GLY A 6 -41.57 -29.88 -22.30
C GLY A 6 -41.18 -29.44 -20.89
N TYR A 7 -39.89 -29.21 -20.62
CA TYR A 7 -39.42 -28.72 -19.32
C TYR A 7 -39.23 -27.20 -19.36
N GLU A 8 -40.24 -26.55 -18.81
CA GLU A 8 -40.19 -25.29 -18.07
C GLU A 8 -39.95 -23.98 -18.84
N ASP A 9 -41.00 -23.52 -19.53
CA ASP A 9 -41.20 -22.10 -19.84
C ASP A 9 -40.86 -21.20 -18.64
N ARG A 10 -41.17 -21.63 -17.41
CA ARG A 10 -40.90 -20.90 -16.17
C ARG A 10 -39.42 -20.87 -15.74
N GLU A 11 -38.63 -21.89 -16.04
CA GLU A 11 -37.17 -21.89 -15.80
C GLU A 11 -36.41 -21.15 -16.89
N LEU A 12 -36.82 -21.31 -18.15
CA LEU A 12 -36.28 -20.54 -19.26
C LEU A 12 -36.60 -19.04 -19.11
N GLN A 13 -37.79 -18.69 -18.65
CA GLN A 13 -38.19 -17.30 -18.39
C GLN A 13 -37.51 -16.75 -17.13
N ARG A 14 -37.28 -17.58 -16.09
CA ARG A 14 -36.40 -17.20 -14.96
C ARG A 14 -34.98 -16.98 -15.46
N PHE A 15 -34.41 -17.86 -16.27
CA PHE A 15 -33.08 -17.72 -16.85
C PHE A 15 -32.96 -16.50 -17.77
N ALA A 16 -33.97 -16.22 -18.60
CA ALA A 16 -34.04 -15.03 -19.46
C ALA A 16 -34.17 -13.74 -18.64
N ASN A 17 -34.98 -13.74 -17.58
CA ASN A 17 -35.09 -12.61 -16.64
C ASN A 17 -33.79 -12.38 -15.89
N ARG A 18 -33.09 -13.45 -15.52
CA ARG A 18 -31.78 -13.44 -14.87
C ARG A 18 -30.68 -12.93 -15.80
N LEU A 19 -30.67 -13.33 -17.08
CA LEU A 19 -29.81 -12.78 -18.12
C LEU A 19 -30.11 -11.31 -18.43
N GLY A 20 -31.39 -10.93 -18.50
CA GLY A 20 -31.81 -9.55 -18.69
C GLY A 20 -31.50 -8.66 -17.48
N ALA A 21 -31.64 -9.19 -16.26
CA ALA A 21 -31.23 -8.54 -15.02
C ALA A 21 -29.71 -8.40 -14.96
N LEU A 22 -28.94 -9.40 -15.38
CA LEU A 22 -27.49 -9.30 -15.50
C LEU A 22 -27.08 -8.23 -16.53
N GLY A 23 -27.82 -8.06 -17.62
CA GLY A 23 -27.58 -6.97 -18.57
C GLY A 23 -27.74 -5.57 -17.96
N LYS A 24 -28.71 -5.39 -17.04
CA LYS A 24 -28.96 -4.09 -16.36
C LYS A 24 -28.13 -3.89 -15.08
N GLU A 25 -27.93 -4.95 -14.30
CA GLU A 25 -27.19 -4.97 -13.03
C GLU A 25 -25.71 -5.29 -13.22
N GLY A 26 -25.28 -5.68 -14.42
CA GLY A 26 -23.93 -6.10 -14.75
C GLY A 26 -22.84 -5.11 -14.32
N PRO A 27 -22.97 -3.80 -14.63
CA PRO A 27 -22.02 -2.79 -14.15
C PRO A 27 -21.95 -2.71 -12.63
N LYS A 28 -23.08 -2.89 -11.94
CA LYS A 28 -23.15 -2.85 -10.47
C LYS A 28 -22.53 -4.09 -9.82
N VAL A 29 -22.73 -5.27 -10.41
CA VAL A 29 -22.08 -6.54 -10.03
C VAL A 29 -20.57 -6.42 -10.21
N ALA A 30 -20.12 -5.98 -11.39
CA ALA A 30 -18.70 -5.79 -11.69
C ALA A 30 -18.06 -4.76 -10.76
N ASN A 31 -18.72 -3.62 -10.53
CA ASN A 31 -18.26 -2.57 -9.62
C ASN A 31 -17.99 -3.12 -8.21
N ARG A 32 -18.91 -3.91 -7.65
CA ARG A 32 -18.74 -4.51 -6.32
C ARG A 32 -17.58 -5.48 -6.28
N ALA A 33 -17.47 -6.34 -7.29
CA ALA A 33 -16.39 -7.33 -7.38
C ALA A 33 -15.01 -6.64 -7.47
N ILE A 34 -14.88 -5.65 -8.37
CA ILE A 34 -13.66 -4.85 -8.56
C ILE A 34 -13.30 -4.10 -7.28
N ASN A 35 -14.26 -3.40 -6.68
CA ASN A 35 -14.03 -2.65 -5.45
C ASN A 35 -13.60 -3.55 -4.29
N ARG A 36 -14.18 -4.75 -4.18
CA ARG A 36 -13.79 -5.70 -3.14
C ARG A 36 -12.41 -6.28 -3.38
N ALA A 37 -12.08 -6.66 -4.62
CA ALA A 37 -10.75 -7.15 -4.98
C ALA A 37 -9.69 -6.07 -4.74
N GLY A 38 -9.96 -4.83 -5.18
CA GLY A 38 -9.07 -3.68 -4.99
C GLY A 38 -8.82 -3.34 -3.52
N ASP A 39 -9.85 -3.33 -2.67
CA ASP A 39 -9.69 -3.06 -1.24
C ASP A 39 -8.84 -4.14 -0.54
N MET A 40 -9.01 -5.42 -0.95
CA MET A 40 -8.19 -6.52 -0.44
C MET A 40 -6.75 -6.45 -0.94
N ALA A 41 -6.55 -6.11 -2.21
CA ALA A 41 -5.23 -5.92 -2.81
C ALA A 41 -4.49 -4.76 -2.13
N ARG A 42 -5.15 -3.62 -1.91
CA ARG A 42 -4.60 -2.48 -1.15
C ARG A 42 -4.13 -2.90 0.24
N ALA A 43 -4.96 -3.66 0.97
CA ALA A 43 -4.60 -4.11 2.30
C ALA A 43 -3.34 -4.98 2.28
N GLN A 44 -3.17 -5.82 1.26
CA GLN A 44 -1.99 -6.65 1.10
C GLN A 44 -0.77 -5.82 0.68
N VAL A 45 -0.89 -4.93 -0.32
CA VAL A 45 0.15 -3.98 -0.75
C VAL A 45 0.70 -3.21 0.44
N VAL A 46 -0.18 -2.61 1.27
CA VAL A 46 0.24 -1.84 2.45
C VAL A 46 1.06 -2.69 3.44
N ARG A 47 0.69 -3.96 3.62
CA ARG A 47 1.41 -4.87 4.54
C ARG A 47 2.75 -5.28 3.97
N THR A 48 2.79 -5.69 2.71
CA THR A 48 4.00 -6.13 2.02
C THR A 48 5.01 -4.97 1.96
N LEU A 49 4.56 -3.81 1.48
CA LEU A 49 5.41 -2.64 1.33
C LEU A 49 5.99 -2.17 2.67
N ALA A 50 5.18 -2.15 3.74
CA ALA A 50 5.68 -1.78 5.07
C ALA A 50 6.83 -2.66 5.57
N VAL A 51 6.81 -3.97 5.26
CA VAL A 51 7.89 -4.90 5.61
C VAL A 51 9.09 -4.75 4.68
N GLU A 52 8.82 -4.53 3.39
CA GLU A 52 9.83 -4.37 2.35
C GLU A 52 10.71 -3.14 2.58
N VAL A 53 10.10 -1.99 2.90
CA VAL A 53 10.82 -0.72 3.08
C VAL A 53 10.97 -0.30 4.55
N GLY A 54 10.50 -1.11 5.50
CA GLY A 54 10.69 -0.86 6.94
C GLY A 54 9.92 0.33 7.52
N LEU A 55 8.91 0.84 6.81
CA LEU A 55 8.04 1.91 7.26
C LEU A 55 6.83 1.40 8.04
N PRO A 56 6.32 2.15 9.04
CA PRO A 56 5.07 1.80 9.70
C PRO A 56 3.90 1.70 8.71
N GLN A 57 3.04 0.69 8.86
CA GLN A 57 1.85 0.52 8.02
C GLN A 57 0.94 1.75 8.01
N LYS A 58 0.88 2.51 9.11
CA LYS A 58 0.14 3.77 9.18
C LYS A 58 0.67 4.81 8.18
N THR A 59 1.99 4.90 8.04
CA THR A 59 2.67 5.81 7.10
C THR A 59 2.39 5.38 5.66
N ILE A 60 2.55 4.08 5.36
CA ILE A 60 2.25 3.54 4.03
C ILE A 60 0.78 3.75 3.66
N ARG A 61 -0.16 3.47 4.58
CA ARG A 61 -1.59 3.68 4.34
C ARG A 61 -1.94 5.15 4.06
N ALA A 62 -1.21 6.09 4.65
CA ALA A 62 -1.38 7.51 4.39
C ALA A 62 -0.81 7.93 3.03
N ALA A 63 0.23 7.24 2.54
CA ALA A 63 0.87 7.51 1.25
C ALA A 63 0.19 6.80 0.06
N VAL A 64 -0.52 5.68 0.30
CA VAL A 64 -1.22 4.91 -0.73
C VAL A 64 -2.69 5.29 -0.77
N HIS A 65 -3.07 6.08 -1.77
CA HIS A 65 -4.43 6.50 -2.07
C HIS A 65 -5.12 5.53 -3.02
N THR A 66 -6.45 5.54 -3.01
CA THR A 66 -7.24 4.67 -3.90
C THR A 66 -8.26 5.48 -4.66
N ARG A 67 -8.37 5.19 -5.95
CA ARG A 67 -9.52 5.57 -6.79
C ARG A 67 -10.36 4.33 -6.97
N ARG A 68 -11.56 4.36 -6.39
CA ARG A 68 -12.51 3.26 -6.44
C ARG A 68 -13.22 3.26 -7.79
N SER A 69 -13.69 2.08 -8.19
CA SER A 69 -14.56 1.95 -9.35
C SER A 69 -15.94 2.57 -9.06
N ASP A 70 -16.53 3.15 -10.08
CA ASP A 70 -17.95 3.53 -10.16
C ASP A 70 -18.68 2.70 -11.25
N TRP A 71 -19.94 3.01 -11.52
CA TRP A 71 -20.76 2.22 -12.46
C TRP A 71 -20.44 2.52 -13.92
N ASP A 72 -19.85 3.68 -14.20
CA ASP A 72 -19.46 4.13 -15.53
C ASP A 72 -17.99 3.78 -15.82
N HIS A 73 -17.16 3.76 -14.78
CA HIS A 73 -15.73 3.44 -14.83
C HIS A 73 -15.40 2.24 -13.94
N LEU A 74 -15.32 1.07 -14.57
CA LEU A 74 -14.98 -0.20 -13.93
C LEU A 74 -13.46 -0.35 -13.72
N SER A 75 -12.85 0.61 -13.04
CA SER A 75 -11.40 0.63 -12.74
C SER A 75 -11.15 0.91 -11.26
N TYR A 76 -10.20 0.19 -10.68
CA TYR A 76 -9.69 0.47 -9.33
C TYR A 76 -8.19 0.76 -9.44
N THR A 77 -7.77 1.90 -8.92
CA THR A 77 -6.37 2.35 -9.03
C THR A 77 -5.79 2.61 -7.65
N LEU A 78 -4.57 2.12 -7.43
CA LEU A 78 -3.73 2.52 -6.32
C LEU A 78 -2.79 3.63 -6.78
N GLU A 79 -2.73 4.71 -6.02
CA GLU A 79 -1.92 5.87 -6.35
C GLU A 79 -1.04 6.24 -5.16
N SER A 80 0.18 6.68 -5.42
CA SER A 80 1.03 7.27 -4.41
C SER A 80 1.82 8.43 -4.99
N VAL A 81 2.05 9.42 -4.15
CA VAL A 81 2.83 10.61 -4.47
C VAL A 81 3.85 10.85 -3.38
N GLY A 82 5.01 11.37 -3.75
CA GLY A 82 6.06 11.72 -2.80
C GLY A 82 7.46 11.48 -3.36
N GLY A 83 8.43 12.05 -2.65
CA GLY A 83 9.85 11.80 -2.90
C GLY A 83 10.46 10.97 -1.78
N ASP A 84 11.78 11.12 -1.62
CA ASP A 84 12.54 10.36 -0.64
C ASP A 84 12.07 10.60 0.81
N VAL A 85 11.75 9.50 1.48
CA VAL A 85 11.20 9.50 2.84
C VAL A 85 12.28 9.91 3.84
N SER A 86 11.91 10.75 4.79
CA SER A 86 12.81 11.16 5.87
C SER A 86 13.07 10.00 6.83
N LEU A 87 14.34 9.84 7.26
CA LEU A 87 14.74 8.91 8.33
C LEU A 87 13.96 9.13 9.65
N ARG A 88 13.27 10.27 9.79
CA ARG A 88 12.39 10.51 10.95
C ARG A 88 11.28 9.47 11.10
N TYR A 89 10.78 8.92 10.00
CA TYR A 89 9.63 8.00 9.98
C TYR A 89 10.01 6.54 10.27
N PHE A 90 11.30 6.24 10.29
CA PHE A 90 11.82 4.91 10.49
C PHE A 90 12.14 4.67 11.96
N LYS A 91 12.08 3.39 12.35
CA LYS A 91 12.64 2.96 13.63
C LYS A 91 14.15 3.14 13.55
N LYS A 92 14.71 3.96 14.44
CA LYS A 92 16.13 4.30 14.45
C LYS A 92 16.69 4.39 15.86
N ARG A 93 17.99 4.17 15.99
CA ARG A 93 18.76 4.25 17.24
C ARG A 93 20.06 5.00 16.98
N GLU A 94 20.34 5.99 17.82
CA GLU A 94 21.64 6.68 17.81
C GLU A 94 22.67 5.83 18.56
N THR A 95 23.83 5.63 17.93
CA THR A 95 25.04 5.04 18.51
C THR A 95 26.07 6.14 18.79
N ARG A 96 27.25 5.79 19.28
CA ARG A 96 28.33 6.77 19.52
C ARG A 96 28.77 7.46 18.21
N ASP A 97 28.78 6.71 17.11
CA ASP A 97 29.42 7.10 15.85
C ASP A 97 28.40 7.41 14.74
N GLY A 98 27.09 7.27 14.99
CA GLY A 98 26.08 7.52 13.98
C GLY A 98 24.68 7.06 14.37
N VAL A 99 23.83 6.87 13.36
CA VAL A 99 22.46 6.40 13.52
C VAL A 99 22.30 5.09 12.77
N VAL A 100 21.73 4.10 13.45
CA VAL A 100 21.25 2.86 12.81
C VAL A 100 19.76 3.01 12.56
N ALA A 101 19.33 2.80 11.32
CA ALA A 101 17.92 2.88 10.91
C ALA A 101 17.45 1.54 10.33
N TYR A 102 16.23 1.13 10.69
CA TYR A 102 15.59 -0.03 10.09
C TYR A 102 14.94 0.37 8.76
N LEU A 103 15.50 -0.07 7.63
CA LEU A 103 15.03 0.27 6.27
C LEU A 103 14.34 -0.90 5.55
N GLY A 104 14.02 -1.95 6.29
CA GLY A 104 13.27 -3.08 5.76
C GLY A 104 14.11 -4.05 4.94
N ARG A 105 13.45 -5.08 4.41
CA ARG A 105 14.10 -6.23 3.77
C ARG A 105 14.85 -5.88 2.48
N SER A 106 14.32 -4.93 1.71
CA SER A 106 14.94 -4.47 0.45
C SER A 106 16.37 -3.96 0.66
N ARG A 107 16.68 -3.47 1.87
CA ARG A 107 17.95 -2.82 2.23
C ARG A 107 18.71 -3.54 3.34
N GLY A 108 18.52 -4.85 3.50
CA GLY A 108 19.27 -5.64 4.48
C GLY A 108 18.85 -5.44 5.95
N ASN A 109 17.62 -4.96 6.18
CA ASN A 109 16.99 -4.67 7.46
C ASN A 109 17.50 -3.41 8.18
N GLU A 110 18.78 -3.33 8.52
CA GLU A 110 19.35 -2.20 9.25
C GLU A 110 20.50 -1.55 8.45
N GLU A 111 20.48 -0.22 8.36
CA GLU A 111 21.54 0.56 7.74
C GLU A 111 22.22 1.44 8.81
N PHE A 112 23.55 1.36 8.87
CA PHE A 112 24.35 2.24 9.72
C PHE A 112 24.81 3.46 8.93
N ILE A 113 24.47 4.64 9.43
CA ILE A 113 24.77 5.92 8.82
C ILE A 113 25.72 6.68 9.74
N GLY A 114 27.01 6.62 9.43
CA GLY A 114 28.08 7.22 10.25
C GLY A 114 28.04 8.75 10.26
N ASN A 115 28.61 9.37 11.30
CA ASN A 115 28.69 10.83 11.48
C ASN A 115 27.32 11.53 11.49
N THR A 116 26.29 10.84 12.00
CA THR A 116 24.93 11.38 12.09
C THR A 116 24.40 11.38 13.50
N PHE A 117 23.38 12.21 13.73
CA PHE A 117 22.69 12.28 15.01
C PHE A 117 21.25 12.75 14.83
N PHE A 118 20.39 12.40 15.80
CA PHE A 118 19.07 13.02 15.97
C PHE A 118 18.81 13.44 17.43
N ARG A 119 19.72 13.08 18.35
CA ARG A 119 19.77 13.53 19.73
C ARG A 119 20.86 14.59 19.89
N GLY A 120 20.75 15.38 20.94
CA GLY A 120 21.76 16.38 21.29
C GLY A 120 21.55 16.86 22.72
N GLY A 121 22.48 17.64 23.24
CA GLY A 121 22.42 18.10 24.62
C GLY A 121 22.98 19.51 24.76
N ALA A 122 22.40 20.28 25.68
CA ALA A 122 23.02 21.49 26.17
C ALA A 122 24.10 21.11 27.17
N PHE A 123 25.35 21.51 26.93
CA PHE A 123 26.40 21.39 27.95
C PHE A 123 25.99 22.20 29.19
N PRO A 124 26.15 21.67 30.43
CA PRO A 124 26.85 20.45 30.84
C PRO A 124 25.95 19.20 31.01
N GLY A 125 24.71 19.24 30.51
CA GLY A 125 23.72 18.17 30.68
C GLY A 125 23.92 16.94 29.79
N ARG A 126 23.07 15.93 29.99
CA ARG A 126 23.03 14.70 29.18
C ARG A 126 22.46 14.97 27.79
N ARG A 127 22.77 14.09 26.81
CA ARG A 127 22.06 14.06 25.52
C ARG A 127 20.58 13.76 25.77
N VAL A 128 19.71 14.63 25.27
CA VAL A 128 18.27 14.47 25.28
C VAL A 128 17.78 14.22 23.86
N ASP A 129 16.64 13.55 23.74
CA ASP A 129 15.95 13.46 22.46
C ASP A 129 15.54 14.88 22.03
N LEU A 130 16.17 15.39 20.97
CA LEU A 130 15.82 16.69 20.38
C LEU A 130 14.61 16.57 19.46
N THR A 131 13.72 15.60 19.69
CA THR A 131 12.52 15.37 18.88
C THR A 131 11.61 16.60 18.81
N GLY A 132 11.57 17.42 19.86
CA GLY A 132 10.84 18.70 19.86
C GLY A 132 11.48 19.76 18.97
N THR A 133 12.80 19.99 19.08
CA THR A 133 13.50 21.08 18.37
C THR A 133 13.94 20.70 16.95
N LEU A 134 14.38 19.45 16.77
CA LEU A 134 14.89 18.90 15.50
C LEU A 134 13.86 18.04 14.76
N GLY A 135 12.64 17.89 15.30
CA GLY A 135 11.53 17.19 14.65
C GLY A 135 11.76 15.69 14.44
N GLY A 136 12.69 15.09 15.18
CA GLY A 136 13.08 13.69 15.05
C GLY A 136 13.79 13.34 13.74
N HIS A 137 14.21 14.36 12.97
CA HIS A 137 15.02 14.18 11.78
C HIS A 137 16.44 13.75 12.14
N VAL A 138 17.04 12.95 11.26
CA VAL A 138 18.47 12.61 11.33
C VAL A 138 19.24 13.66 10.57
N TYR A 139 20.30 14.17 11.19
CA TYR A 139 21.18 15.17 10.63
C TYR A 139 22.58 14.60 10.40
N GLY A 140 23.14 14.92 9.25
CA GLY A 140 24.55 14.72 8.91
C GLY A 140 25.26 16.06 8.79
N ARG A 141 26.58 16.05 8.84
CA ARG A 141 27.38 17.25 8.60
C ARG A 141 27.57 17.44 7.10
N ALA A 142 27.08 18.56 6.55
CA ALA A 142 27.25 18.91 5.14
C ALA A 142 28.54 19.69 4.88
N GLY A 143 29.05 20.42 5.88
CA GLY A 143 30.25 21.24 5.75
C GLY A 143 30.82 21.71 7.09
N GLY A 144 30.72 23.01 7.37
CA GLY A 144 31.18 23.65 8.60
C GLY A 144 30.58 23.07 9.90
N ARG A 145 30.99 23.59 11.07
CA ARG A 145 30.53 23.06 12.38
C ARG A 145 29.00 23.15 12.56
N THR A 146 28.36 24.13 11.93
CA THR A 146 26.93 24.42 12.05
C THR A 146 26.13 24.06 10.80
N GLU A 147 26.80 23.59 9.74
CA GLU A 147 26.17 23.23 8.47
C GLU A 147 25.72 21.78 8.53
N LEU A 148 24.45 21.62 8.89
CA LEU A 148 23.80 20.32 9.05
C LEU A 148 22.75 20.14 7.97
N GLU A 149 22.71 18.95 7.39
CA GLU A 149 21.70 18.55 6.42
C GLU A 149 20.79 17.47 6.96
N ARG A 150 19.53 17.48 6.52
CA ARG A 150 18.56 16.44 6.86
C ARG A 150 18.78 15.25 5.95
N LEU A 151 19.10 14.13 6.54
CA LEU A 151 19.28 12.89 5.80
C LEU A 151 17.95 12.22 5.50
N ARG A 152 17.89 11.65 4.30
CA ARG A 152 16.78 10.87 3.78
C ARG A 152 17.17 9.40 3.71
N SER A 153 16.21 8.52 3.51
CA SER A 153 16.44 7.07 3.55
C SER A 153 16.77 6.47 2.18
N GLY A 154 16.67 7.23 1.09
CA GLY A 154 16.69 6.71 -0.27
C GLY A 154 15.42 5.93 -0.64
N VAL A 155 14.39 5.92 0.22
CA VAL A 155 13.16 5.13 0.01
C VAL A 155 12.13 6.02 -0.64
N VAL A 156 11.66 5.62 -1.82
CA VAL A 156 10.66 6.37 -2.60
C VAL A 156 9.42 5.50 -2.76
N ILE A 157 8.40 5.73 -1.92
CA ILE A 157 7.20 4.88 -1.84
C ILE A 157 6.57 4.56 -3.21
N PRO A 158 6.35 5.52 -4.12
CA PRO A 158 5.76 5.22 -5.43
C PRO A 158 6.60 4.27 -6.30
N LEU A 159 7.92 4.35 -6.20
CA LEU A 159 8.84 3.48 -6.94
C LEU A 159 8.80 2.05 -6.37
N GLU A 160 8.90 1.95 -5.05
CA GLU A 160 8.86 0.67 -4.30
C GLU A 160 7.50 -0.05 -4.48
N MET A 161 6.43 0.70 -4.74
CA MET A 161 5.10 0.15 -5.05
C MET A 161 5.02 -0.61 -6.37
N VAL A 162 5.85 -0.25 -7.36
CA VAL A 162 5.74 -0.78 -8.73
C VAL A 162 6.87 -1.75 -9.08
N GLU A 163 8.03 -1.65 -8.42
CA GLU A 163 9.20 -2.50 -8.69
C GLU A 163 9.31 -3.70 -7.75
N GLY A 164 8.67 -3.64 -6.59
CA GLY A 164 8.92 -4.55 -5.47
C GLY A 164 7.93 -5.71 -5.31
N ALA A 165 8.07 -6.40 -4.18
CA ALA A 165 7.18 -7.48 -3.76
C ALA A 165 5.72 -7.01 -3.61
N SER A 166 5.51 -5.71 -3.40
CA SER A 166 4.19 -5.11 -3.31
C SER A 166 3.40 -5.16 -4.64
N ALA A 167 4.06 -5.03 -5.80
CA ALA A 167 3.41 -5.17 -7.11
C ALA A 167 2.94 -6.62 -7.35
N VAL A 168 3.82 -7.59 -7.09
CA VAL A 168 3.48 -9.03 -7.16
C VAL A 168 2.31 -9.36 -6.23
N ALA A 169 2.33 -8.83 -5.01
CA ALA A 169 1.26 -9.06 -4.04
C ALA A 169 -0.09 -8.43 -4.47
N PHE A 170 -0.08 -7.36 -5.25
CA PHE A 170 -1.28 -6.80 -5.86
C PHE A 170 -1.85 -7.78 -6.89
N ASP A 171 -1.02 -8.20 -7.85
CA ASP A 171 -1.43 -9.08 -8.96
C ASP A 171 -1.95 -10.42 -8.45
N GLU A 172 -1.27 -11.04 -7.49
CA GLU A 172 -1.69 -12.30 -6.87
C GLU A 172 -3.07 -12.19 -6.20
N VAL A 173 -3.31 -11.11 -5.46
CA VAL A 173 -4.59 -10.90 -4.78
C VAL A 173 -5.70 -10.63 -5.79
N VAL A 174 -5.45 -9.82 -6.81
CA VAL A 174 -6.45 -9.54 -7.85
C VAL A 174 -6.80 -10.80 -8.63
N ALA A 175 -5.80 -11.55 -9.10
CA ALA A 175 -5.99 -12.79 -9.86
C ALA A 175 -6.79 -13.83 -9.07
N LYS A 176 -6.62 -13.87 -7.75
CA LYS A 176 -7.35 -14.79 -6.86
C LYS A 176 -8.75 -14.30 -6.52
N VAL A 177 -8.89 -13.04 -6.11
CA VAL A 177 -10.13 -12.53 -5.48
C VAL A 177 -11.14 -12.08 -6.52
N LEU A 178 -10.71 -11.49 -7.63
CA LEU A 178 -11.63 -10.90 -8.61
C LEU A 178 -12.57 -11.94 -9.23
N PRO A 179 -12.11 -13.10 -9.75
CA PRO A 179 -13.01 -14.11 -10.31
C PRO A 179 -14.00 -14.64 -9.28
N GLN A 180 -13.51 -14.98 -8.08
CA GLN A 180 -14.34 -15.48 -6.98
C GLN A 180 -15.45 -14.50 -6.58
N ARG A 181 -15.15 -13.19 -6.60
CA ARG A 181 -16.13 -12.15 -6.26
C ARG A 181 -17.11 -11.91 -7.39
N LEU A 182 -16.67 -12.01 -8.63
CA LEU A 182 -17.56 -11.88 -9.77
C LEU A 182 -18.58 -13.02 -9.77
N ASP A 183 -18.13 -14.27 -9.61
CA ASP A 183 -19.01 -15.44 -9.51
C ASP A 183 -20.02 -15.31 -8.36
N HIS A 184 -19.55 -14.85 -7.19
CA HIS A 184 -20.42 -14.64 -6.03
C HIS A 184 -21.50 -13.58 -6.26
N GLU A 185 -21.16 -12.44 -6.86
CA GLU A 185 -22.12 -11.37 -7.11
C GLU A 185 -23.08 -11.74 -8.25
N ILE A 186 -22.61 -12.45 -9.28
CA ILE A 186 -23.46 -13.00 -10.34
C ILE A 186 -24.47 -13.98 -9.73
N GLY A 187 -24.00 -14.95 -8.94
CA GLY A 187 -24.88 -15.94 -8.29
C GLY A 187 -25.89 -15.36 -7.30
N ARG A 188 -25.72 -14.10 -6.87
CA ARG A 188 -26.70 -13.39 -6.02
C ARG A 188 -27.81 -12.72 -6.85
N VAL A 189 -27.52 -12.39 -8.11
CA VAL A 189 -28.47 -11.74 -9.03
C VAL A 189 -29.27 -12.78 -9.83
N LEU A 190 -28.67 -13.95 -10.09
CA LEU A 190 -29.33 -15.09 -10.73
C LEU A 190 -30.17 -15.87 -9.70
#